data_AF-A0A6C0LPX5-F1
#
_entry.id   AF-A0A6C0LPX5-F1
#
_cell.length_a   1.000
_cell.length_b   1.000
_cell.length_c   1.000
_cell.angle_alpha   90.00
_cell.angle_beta   90.00
_cell.angle_gamma   90.00
#
_symmetry.space_group_name_H-M   'P 1'
#
loop_
_entity.id
_entity.type
_entity.pdbx_description
1 polymer ?
#
loop_
_entity_poly.entity_id
_entity_poly.type
_entity_poly.pdbx_seq_one_letter_code
_entity_poly.pdbx_strand_id
1 'polypeptide(L)'
;MVLQTEDTGKMFEMAICLAYNIPYDGKYNYSMELPEKLKGRLSKLIELFPVCIHTAKKGSRYDFTCLTDESKHLSAKSTKKGVGKIAPQVIGQSQPIKFCEILGIEYTTTPVLKQYIQTEIIKIIPILVGYTFDCPTIYYNKEKDTIRYITLTTPIEWENYSYKWTCNWDKWKNSSMLKVIIEGKEISLLEFQFHTKTEQIWLFDGATKTS
;
A
#
# COMPACT_ATOMS: atom_id res chain seq x y z
N MET A 1 3.99 -9.11 -24.52
CA MET A 1 3.32 -7.90 -24.00
C MET A 1 3.69 -7.75 -22.53
N VAL A 2 4.34 -6.65 -22.14
CA VAL A 2 4.74 -6.43 -20.74
C VAL A 2 3.50 -5.98 -19.97
N LEU A 3 2.95 -6.84 -19.11
CA LEU A 3 1.85 -6.46 -18.22
C LEU A 3 2.35 -5.31 -17.30
N GLN A 4 1.56 -4.26 -17.08
CA GLN A 4 1.75 -3.16 -16.11
C GLN A 4 1.29 -3.55 -14.70
N THR A 5 1.89 -3.05 -13.60
CA THR A 5 1.52 -3.45 -12.22
C THR A 5 0.02 -3.36 -11.95
N GLU A 6 -0.64 -2.32 -12.47
CA GLU A 6 -2.09 -2.13 -12.44
C GLU A 6 -2.87 -3.34 -13.01
N ASP A 7 -2.38 -3.95 -14.09
CA ASP A 7 -2.98 -5.14 -14.69
C ASP A 7 -3.01 -6.32 -13.71
N THR A 8 -1.99 -6.46 -12.85
CA THR A 8 -1.97 -7.54 -11.84
C THR A 8 -2.81 -7.20 -10.61
N GLY A 9 -2.94 -5.92 -10.25
CA GLY A 9 -3.88 -5.47 -9.22
C GLY A 9 -5.32 -5.84 -9.58
N LYS A 10 -5.80 -5.42 -10.76
CA LYS A 10 -7.17 -5.69 -11.20
C LYS A 10 -7.45 -7.17 -11.42
N MET A 11 -6.49 -7.92 -11.97
CA MET A 11 -6.62 -9.38 -12.06
C MET A 11 -6.70 -10.05 -10.68
N PHE A 12 -6.02 -9.51 -9.67
CA PHE A 12 -6.05 -10.04 -8.31
C PHE A 12 -7.36 -9.68 -7.58
N GLU A 13 -7.85 -8.45 -7.71
CA GLU A 13 -9.21 -8.06 -7.28
C GLU A 13 -10.29 -8.96 -7.92
N MET A 14 -10.16 -9.24 -9.22
CA MET A 14 -11.06 -10.18 -9.90
C MET A 14 -10.98 -11.59 -9.30
N ALA A 15 -9.79 -12.09 -8.95
CA ALA A 15 -9.65 -13.38 -8.28
C ALA A 15 -10.41 -13.44 -6.95
N ILE A 16 -10.39 -12.34 -6.19
CA ILE A 16 -11.14 -12.20 -4.94
C ILE A 16 -12.65 -12.19 -5.21
N CYS A 17 -13.09 -11.45 -6.24
CA CYS A 17 -14.49 -11.46 -6.67
C CYS A 17 -14.97 -12.89 -7.01
N LEU A 18 -14.17 -13.63 -7.77
CA LEU A 18 -14.46 -15.04 -8.10
C LEU A 18 -14.49 -15.94 -6.86
N ALA A 19 -13.59 -15.73 -5.90
CA ALA A 19 -13.51 -16.52 -4.67
C ALA A 19 -14.75 -16.34 -3.79
N TYR A 20 -15.27 -15.11 -3.70
CA TYR A 20 -16.51 -14.79 -2.99
C TYR A 20 -17.79 -15.03 -3.81
N ASN A 21 -17.66 -15.38 -5.09
CA ASN A 21 -18.78 -15.48 -6.02
C ASN A 21 -19.61 -14.18 -6.11
N ILE A 22 -18.92 -13.04 -6.23
CA ILE A 22 -19.51 -11.70 -6.36
C ILE A 22 -19.14 -11.05 -7.70
N PRO A 23 -19.95 -10.11 -8.20
CA PRO A 23 -19.61 -9.39 -9.42
C PRO A 23 -18.42 -8.43 -9.21
N TYR A 24 -17.57 -8.31 -10.22
CA TYR A 24 -16.57 -7.25 -10.29
C TYR A 24 -17.25 -5.93 -10.67
N ASP A 25 -17.26 -4.97 -9.76
CA ASP A 25 -17.80 -3.63 -10.03
C ASP A 25 -16.80 -2.77 -10.82
N GLY A 26 -16.98 -2.72 -12.14
CA GLY A 26 -16.16 -1.89 -13.05
C GLY A 26 -15.90 -2.55 -14.40
N LYS A 27 -15.17 -1.84 -15.28
CA LYS A 27 -14.79 -2.37 -16.59
C LYS A 27 -13.54 -3.25 -16.48
N TYR A 28 -13.70 -4.55 -16.71
CA TYR A 28 -12.59 -5.51 -16.72
C TYR A 28 -12.19 -5.87 -18.16
N ASN A 29 -10.95 -5.57 -18.56
CA ASN A 29 -10.43 -5.83 -19.92
C ASN A 29 -9.13 -6.66 -19.90
N TYR A 30 -8.99 -7.58 -18.93
CA TYR A 30 -7.78 -8.37 -18.72
C TYR A 30 -8.07 -9.86 -18.89
N SER A 31 -7.03 -10.70 -18.98
CA SER A 31 -7.19 -12.16 -19.07
C SER A 31 -7.81 -12.75 -17.80
N MET A 32 -8.63 -13.80 -17.94
CA MET A 32 -9.21 -14.55 -16.83
C MET A 32 -8.30 -15.67 -16.31
N GLU A 33 -7.21 -15.99 -17.01
CA GLU A 33 -6.31 -17.10 -16.66
C GLU A 33 -5.72 -16.96 -15.25
N LEU A 34 -5.19 -15.77 -14.90
CA LEU A 34 -4.63 -15.53 -13.58
C LEU A 34 -5.73 -15.48 -12.48
N PRO A 35 -6.85 -14.74 -12.64
CA PRO A 35 -7.94 -14.78 -11.68
C PRO A 35 -8.42 -16.19 -11.33
N GLU A 36 -8.65 -17.04 -12.34
CA GLU A 36 -9.11 -18.43 -12.12
C GLU A 36 -8.05 -19.27 -11.42
N LYS A 37 -6.76 -19.10 -11.77
CA LYS A 37 -5.66 -19.76 -11.05
C LYS A 37 -5.64 -19.35 -9.57
N LEU A 38 -5.85 -18.07 -9.26
CA LEU A 38 -5.74 -17.54 -7.89
C LEU A 38 -7.00 -17.81 -7.05
N LYS A 39 -8.18 -17.89 -7.67
CA LYS A 39 -9.47 -18.17 -7.00
C LYS A 39 -9.40 -19.33 -6.02
N GLY A 40 -8.89 -20.50 -6.44
CA GLY A 40 -8.80 -21.68 -5.58
C GLY A 40 -7.88 -21.48 -4.36
N ARG A 41 -6.85 -20.64 -4.50
CA ARG A 41 -5.91 -20.31 -3.43
C ARG A 41 -6.45 -19.31 -2.42
N LEU A 42 -7.53 -18.63 -2.77
CA LEU A 42 -8.24 -17.68 -1.93
C LEU A 42 -9.38 -18.34 -1.13
N SER A 43 -9.52 -19.67 -1.19
CA SER A 43 -10.52 -20.40 -0.42
C SER A 43 -10.49 -20.08 1.08
N LYS A 44 -9.31 -19.95 1.69
CA LYS A 44 -9.18 -19.56 3.11
C LYS A 44 -9.61 -18.12 3.41
N LEU A 45 -9.65 -17.23 2.41
CA LEU A 45 -10.02 -15.83 2.65
C LEU A 45 -11.46 -15.73 3.16
N ILE A 46 -12.36 -16.58 2.68
CA ILE A 46 -13.78 -16.59 3.08
C ILE A 46 -13.98 -16.99 4.55
N GLU A 47 -12.99 -17.65 5.15
CA GLU A 47 -12.96 -17.99 6.57
C GLU A 47 -12.39 -16.85 7.43
N LEU A 48 -11.51 -16.02 6.84
CA LEU A 48 -10.77 -14.95 7.52
C LEU A 48 -11.48 -13.60 7.44
N PHE A 49 -12.26 -13.36 6.40
CA PHE A 49 -12.99 -12.12 6.21
C PHE A 49 -14.44 -12.42 5.76
N PRO A 50 -15.45 -11.70 6.28
CA PRO A 50 -16.83 -11.93 5.91
C PRO A 50 -17.10 -11.72 4.41
N VAL A 51 -18.22 -12.26 3.93
CA VAL A 51 -18.70 -11.99 2.57
C VAL A 51 -18.78 -10.48 2.33
N CYS A 52 -18.22 -10.05 1.21
CA CYS A 52 -18.06 -8.64 0.86
C CYS A 52 -18.55 -8.35 -0.56
N ILE A 53 -18.62 -7.08 -0.91
CA ILE A 53 -18.85 -6.59 -2.26
C ILE A 53 -17.62 -5.82 -2.75
N HIS A 54 -17.40 -5.80 -4.06
CA HIS A 54 -16.34 -5.01 -4.68
C HIS A 54 -16.75 -3.53 -4.73
N THR A 55 -15.97 -2.65 -4.10
CA THR A 55 -16.27 -1.21 -3.94
C THR A 55 -15.16 -0.30 -4.44
N ALA A 56 -14.13 -0.85 -5.09
CA ALA A 56 -13.01 -0.09 -5.64
C ALA A 56 -13.50 0.88 -6.74
N LYS A 57 -13.65 2.17 -6.42
CA LYS A 57 -14.08 3.20 -7.38
C LYS A 57 -13.31 4.50 -7.16
N LYS A 58 -12.78 5.10 -8.23
CA LYS A 58 -12.31 6.51 -8.27
C LYS A 58 -11.58 7.00 -7.00
N GLY A 59 -10.51 6.30 -6.60
CA GLY A 59 -9.73 6.71 -5.42
C GLY A 59 -10.37 6.34 -4.07
N SER A 60 -11.34 5.42 -4.05
CA SER A 60 -11.81 4.75 -2.83
C SER A 60 -10.62 4.30 -1.99
N ARG A 61 -10.78 4.44 -0.68
CA ARG A 61 -9.81 3.97 0.32
C ARG A 61 -9.73 2.45 0.38
N TYR A 62 -10.81 1.77 0.03
CA TYR A 62 -10.96 0.31 0.15
C TYR A 62 -11.37 -0.32 -1.17
N ASP A 63 -10.92 -1.56 -1.38
CA ASP A 63 -11.24 -2.32 -2.59
C ASP A 63 -12.52 -3.14 -2.41
N PHE A 64 -12.78 -3.61 -1.18
CA PHE A 64 -13.97 -4.37 -0.80
C PHE A 64 -14.56 -3.90 0.52
N THR A 65 -15.88 -4.02 0.65
CA THR A 65 -16.64 -3.71 1.88
C THR A 65 -17.53 -4.90 2.24
N CYS A 66 -17.54 -5.26 3.53
CA CYS A 66 -18.36 -6.36 4.04
C CYS A 66 -19.86 -6.08 3.83
N LEU A 67 -20.59 -7.10 3.37
CA LEU A 67 -22.00 -6.96 2.99
C LEU A 67 -22.92 -6.71 4.20
N THR A 68 -22.57 -7.28 5.36
CA THR A 68 -23.38 -7.20 6.58
C THR A 68 -22.89 -6.16 7.58
N ASP A 69 -21.76 -5.52 7.30
CA ASP A 69 -21.11 -4.56 8.20
C ASP A 69 -20.24 -3.60 7.39
N GLU A 70 -20.82 -2.45 7.03
CA GLU A 70 -20.15 -1.45 6.18
C GLU A 70 -18.90 -0.83 6.83
N SER A 71 -18.66 -1.05 8.13
CA SER A 71 -17.44 -0.62 8.80
C SER A 71 -16.24 -1.54 8.57
N LYS A 72 -16.47 -2.74 8.03
CA LYS A 72 -15.42 -3.72 7.73
C LYS A 72 -15.03 -3.66 6.26
N HIS A 73 -13.74 -3.43 6.04
CA HIS A 73 -13.17 -3.30 4.71
C HIS A 73 -12.04 -4.30 4.49
N LEU A 74 -11.73 -4.55 3.23
CA LEU A 74 -10.58 -5.35 2.81
C LEU A 74 -9.88 -4.66 1.65
N SER A 75 -8.56 -4.55 1.74
CA SER A 75 -7.72 -4.05 0.65
C SER A 75 -7.03 -5.19 -0.09
N ALA A 76 -6.93 -5.06 -1.41
CA ALA A 76 -6.21 -5.99 -2.28
C ALA A 76 -4.97 -5.30 -2.85
N LYS A 77 -3.80 -5.86 -2.56
CA LYS A 77 -2.52 -5.32 -3.04
C LYS A 77 -1.75 -6.41 -3.78
N SER A 78 -0.99 -6.03 -4.79
CA SER A 78 -0.15 -6.99 -5.52
C SER A 78 1.17 -6.38 -5.95
N THR A 79 2.18 -7.24 -6.11
CA THR A 79 3.44 -6.89 -6.76
C THR A 79 3.79 -7.89 -7.84
N LYS A 80 4.49 -7.42 -8.86
CA LYS A 80 5.01 -8.23 -9.97
C LYS A 80 6.39 -8.80 -9.71
N LYS A 81 7.25 -8.00 -9.07
CA LYS A 81 8.68 -8.27 -8.86
C LYS A 81 9.14 -7.65 -7.54
N GLY A 82 10.18 -8.21 -6.94
CA GLY A 82 10.84 -7.74 -5.74
C GLY A 82 10.13 -8.10 -4.43
N VAL A 83 10.66 -7.53 -3.35
CA VAL A 83 10.10 -7.67 -1.98
C VAL A 83 8.72 -6.99 -1.88
N GLY A 84 8.52 -5.97 -2.70
CA GLY A 84 7.23 -5.45 -3.13
C GLY A 84 6.75 -4.28 -2.29
N LYS A 85 6.46 -3.20 -3.00
CA LYS A 85 6.07 -1.92 -2.40
C LYS A 85 4.55 -1.82 -2.34
N ILE A 86 4.01 -1.33 -1.22
CA ILE A 86 2.57 -1.15 -1.05
C ILE A 86 2.32 0.34 -0.88
N ALA A 87 1.76 0.99 -1.91
CA ALA A 87 1.33 2.37 -1.75
C ALA A 87 0.12 2.43 -0.79
N PRO A 88 0.20 3.23 0.29
CA PRO A 88 -0.96 3.55 1.11
C PRO A 88 -2.05 4.13 0.20
N GLN A 89 -3.28 3.66 0.34
CA GLN A 89 -4.37 4.16 -0.51
C GLN A 89 -4.60 5.65 -0.19
N VAL A 90 -5.05 6.43 -1.18
CA VAL A 90 -5.32 7.88 -1.07
C VAL A 90 -4.05 8.75 -0.97
N ILE A 91 -3.11 8.44 -0.07
CA ILE A 91 -1.93 9.26 0.20
C ILE A 91 -0.68 8.82 -0.59
N GLY A 92 -0.56 7.54 -0.93
CA GLY A 92 0.63 6.97 -1.60
C GLY A 92 0.81 7.29 -3.08
N GLN A 93 -0.03 8.17 -3.65
CA GLN A 93 0.14 8.78 -4.98
C GLN A 93 -0.46 10.20 -5.03
N SER A 94 -0.61 10.86 -3.88
CA SER A 94 -1.22 12.18 -3.83
C SER A 94 -0.26 13.27 -4.32
N GLN A 95 -0.82 14.40 -4.76
CA GLN A 95 -0.08 15.64 -4.98
C GLN A 95 0.48 16.19 -3.65
N PRO A 96 1.55 17.01 -3.65
CA PRO A 96 2.18 17.50 -2.42
C PRO A 96 1.20 18.31 -1.55
N ILE A 97 0.34 19.11 -2.17
CA ILE A 97 -0.69 19.88 -1.47
C ILE A 97 -1.62 18.93 -0.70
N LYS A 98 -2.13 17.89 -1.38
CA LYS A 98 -3.04 16.93 -0.75
C LYS A 98 -2.35 16.11 0.35
N PHE A 99 -1.08 15.79 0.16
CA PHE A 99 -0.26 15.16 1.19
C PHE A 99 -0.15 16.05 2.44
N CYS A 100 0.18 17.33 2.28
CA CYS A 100 0.22 18.30 3.37
C CYS A 100 -1.13 18.47 4.09
N GLU A 101 -2.24 18.54 3.34
CA GLU A 101 -3.60 18.58 3.90
C GLU A 101 -3.86 17.38 4.83
N ILE A 102 -3.48 16.17 4.40
CA ILE A 102 -3.65 14.96 5.22
C ILE A 102 -2.76 14.99 6.46
N LEU A 103 -1.55 15.55 6.36
CA LEU A 103 -0.66 15.76 7.50
C LEU A 103 -1.11 16.90 8.43
N GLY A 104 -2.11 17.70 8.03
CA GLY A 104 -2.56 18.87 8.79
C GLY A 104 -1.55 20.03 8.79
N ILE A 105 -0.73 20.15 7.74
CA ILE A 105 0.26 21.22 7.59
C ILE A 105 -0.03 22.06 6.34
N GLU A 106 0.42 23.31 6.35
CA GLU A 106 0.35 24.18 5.18
C GLU A 106 1.41 23.78 4.14
N TYR A 107 0.99 23.63 2.88
CA TYR A 107 1.94 23.46 1.79
C TYR A 107 2.56 24.79 1.39
N THR A 108 3.89 24.84 1.36
CA THR A 108 4.65 26.01 0.90
C THR A 108 5.38 25.70 -0.40
N THR A 109 6.44 24.89 -0.32
CA THR A 109 7.24 24.48 -1.47
C THR A 109 7.74 23.04 -1.30
N THR A 110 8.04 22.37 -2.40
CA THR A 110 8.61 21.01 -2.39
C THR A 110 9.91 20.87 -1.57
N PRO A 111 10.89 21.80 -1.63
CA PRO A 111 12.07 21.73 -0.77
C PRO A 111 11.75 21.77 0.73
N VAL A 112 10.83 22.65 1.15
CA VAL A 112 10.39 22.76 2.55
C VAL A 112 9.66 21.48 2.97
N LEU A 113 8.81 20.92 2.10
CA LEU A 113 8.14 19.65 2.38
C LEU A 113 9.14 18.49 2.52
N LYS A 114 10.16 18.41 1.66
CA LYS A 114 11.23 17.39 1.76
C LYS A 114 11.98 17.49 3.09
N GLN A 115 12.30 18.71 3.52
CA GLN A 115 12.93 18.95 4.81
C GLN A 115 12.03 18.48 5.95
N TYR A 116 10.76 18.91 5.95
CA TYR A 116 9.77 18.51 6.96
C TYR A 116 9.61 16.98 7.04
N ILE A 117 9.51 16.29 5.90
CA ILE A 117 9.42 14.83 5.84
C ILE A 117 10.59 14.16 6.57
N GLN A 118 11.81 14.68 6.38
CA GLN A 118 12.99 14.07 7.01
C GLN A 118 13.13 14.40 8.48
N THR A 119 12.75 15.60 8.91
CA THR A 119 12.90 16.05 10.30
C THR A 119 11.76 15.56 11.20
N GLU A 120 10.56 15.39 10.65
CA GLU A 120 9.34 15.06 11.39
C GLU A 120 8.83 13.64 11.09
N ILE A 121 9.71 12.75 10.61
CA ILE A 121 9.32 11.42 10.11
C ILE A 121 8.55 10.58 11.14
N ILE A 122 8.88 10.72 12.43
CA ILE A 122 8.19 10.03 13.53
C ILE A 122 6.72 10.42 13.63
N LYS A 123 6.36 11.66 13.29
CA LYS A 123 4.97 12.12 13.24
C LYS A 123 4.24 11.63 11.98
N ILE A 124 4.98 11.43 10.89
CA ILE A 124 4.42 11.10 9.58
C ILE A 124 4.17 9.59 9.44
N ILE A 125 5.09 8.72 9.90
CA ILE A 125 4.96 7.26 9.75
C ILE A 125 3.61 6.74 10.30
N PRO A 126 3.15 7.11 11.50
CA PRO A 126 1.87 6.62 12.04
C PRO A 126 0.69 6.96 11.12
N ILE A 127 0.67 8.15 10.52
CA ILE A 127 -0.37 8.56 9.58
C ILE A 127 -0.33 7.65 8.35
N LEU A 128 0.85 7.45 7.74
CA LEU A 128 1.00 6.58 6.57
C LEU A 128 0.55 5.15 6.85
N VAL A 129 0.91 4.62 8.02
CA VAL A 129 0.52 3.28 8.49
C VAL A 129 -0.99 3.21 8.66
N GLY A 130 -1.63 4.25 9.21
CA GLY A 130 -3.08 4.35 9.32
C GLY A 130 -3.82 4.41 7.97
N TYR A 131 -3.17 4.87 6.90
CA TYR A 131 -3.73 4.79 5.54
C TYR A 131 -3.39 3.48 4.81
N THR A 132 -2.54 2.64 5.39
CA THR A 132 -2.10 1.37 4.79
C THR A 132 -2.75 0.16 5.44
N PHE A 133 -2.91 0.20 6.77
CA PHE A 133 -3.30 -0.94 7.59
C PHE A 133 -4.48 -0.63 8.53
N ASP A 134 -5.36 0.31 8.15
CA ASP A 134 -6.64 0.53 8.84
C ASP A 134 -7.65 -0.60 8.62
N CYS A 135 -7.41 -1.46 7.63
CA CYS A 135 -8.16 -2.67 7.41
C CYS A 135 -7.21 -3.82 7.02
N PRO A 136 -7.67 -5.08 7.08
CA PRO A 136 -6.90 -6.20 6.57
C PRO A 136 -6.51 -6.00 5.10
N THR A 137 -5.28 -6.38 4.77
CA THR A 137 -4.78 -6.37 3.39
C THR A 137 -4.48 -7.78 2.94
N ILE A 138 -5.08 -8.20 1.83
CA ILE A 138 -4.63 -9.39 1.13
C ILE A 138 -3.61 -9.00 0.07
N TYR A 139 -2.43 -9.63 0.13
CA TYR A 139 -1.27 -9.26 -0.65
C TYR A 139 -0.79 -10.42 -1.52
N TYR A 140 -0.74 -10.21 -2.84
CA TYR A 140 -0.22 -11.17 -3.81
C TYR A 140 1.16 -10.77 -4.34
N ASN A 141 2.17 -11.59 -4.07
CA ASN A 141 3.48 -11.47 -4.71
C ASN A 141 3.58 -12.48 -5.86
N LYS A 142 3.52 -11.98 -7.09
CA LYS A 142 3.55 -12.80 -8.31
C LYS A 142 4.87 -13.52 -8.53
N GLU A 143 6.00 -12.86 -8.24
CA GLU A 143 7.33 -13.46 -8.46
C GLU A 143 7.58 -14.64 -7.51
N LYS A 144 7.18 -14.49 -6.24
CA LYS A 144 7.30 -15.55 -5.23
C LYS A 144 6.11 -16.53 -5.26
N ASP A 145 5.11 -16.27 -6.10
CA ASP A 145 3.83 -16.96 -6.14
C ASP A 145 3.21 -17.16 -4.75
N THR A 146 3.13 -16.09 -3.93
CA THR A 146 2.56 -16.15 -2.57
C THR A 146 1.39 -15.20 -2.38
N ILE A 147 0.41 -15.61 -1.58
CA ILE A 147 -0.69 -14.77 -1.10
C ILE A 147 -0.57 -14.70 0.43
N ARG A 148 -0.68 -13.50 0.99
CA ARG A 148 -0.61 -13.25 2.44
C ARG A 148 -1.81 -12.44 2.90
N TYR A 149 -2.35 -12.78 4.06
CA TYR A 149 -3.34 -11.98 4.76
C TYR A 149 -2.62 -11.19 5.86
N ILE A 150 -2.62 -9.87 5.75
CA ILE A 150 -1.81 -8.97 6.58
C ILE A 150 -2.75 -8.10 7.41
N THR A 151 -2.54 -8.09 8.72
CA THR A 151 -3.23 -7.21 9.66
C THR A 151 -2.21 -6.59 10.61
N LEU A 152 -2.50 -5.37 11.06
CA LEU A 152 -1.74 -4.75 12.14
C LEU A 152 -2.43 -5.10 13.46
N THR A 153 -1.83 -6.01 14.22
CA THR A 153 -2.42 -6.52 15.48
C THR A 153 -2.07 -5.65 16.68
N THR A 154 -0.93 -4.97 16.64
CA THR A 154 -0.47 -4.07 17.72
C THR A 154 0.07 -2.78 17.11
N PRO A 155 -0.21 -1.61 17.74
CA PRO A 155 0.47 -0.38 17.38
C PRO A 155 1.99 -0.54 17.42
N ILE A 156 2.69 0.14 16.51
CA ILE A 156 4.15 0.14 16.46
C ILE A 156 4.63 1.40 17.18
N GLU A 157 5.50 1.23 18.17
CA GLU A 157 6.16 2.31 18.90
C GLU A 157 7.33 2.84 18.07
N TRP A 158 7.05 3.75 17.13
CA TRP A 158 8.02 4.24 16.14
C TRP A 158 9.17 5.02 16.78
N GLU A 159 8.95 5.62 17.95
CA GLU A 159 9.95 6.34 18.73
C GLU A 159 11.10 5.45 19.20
N ASN A 160 10.88 4.13 19.31
CA ASN A 160 11.87 3.17 19.80
C ASN A 160 12.87 2.73 18.74
N TYR A 161 12.73 3.19 17.50
CA TYR A 161 13.58 2.78 16.39
C TYR A 161 14.56 3.88 15.97
N SER A 162 15.71 3.45 15.46
CA SER A 162 16.65 4.34 14.76
C SER A 162 16.37 4.35 13.26
N TYR A 163 16.55 5.51 12.64
CA TYR A 163 16.25 5.72 11.24
C TYR A 163 17.45 6.27 10.46
N LYS A 164 17.51 5.91 9.17
CA LYS A 164 18.51 6.42 8.24
C LYS A 164 17.90 6.72 6.90
N TRP A 165 18.15 7.93 6.40
CA TRP A 165 17.80 8.33 5.04
C TRP A 165 18.92 7.97 4.06
N THR A 166 18.56 7.50 2.86
CA THR A 166 19.55 7.24 1.80
C THR A 166 20.12 8.51 1.20
N CYS A 167 19.41 9.62 1.30
CA CYS A 167 19.92 10.94 0.93
C CYS A 167 19.26 12.04 1.77
N ASN A 168 19.99 13.12 2.02
CA ASN A 168 19.47 14.29 2.71
C ASN A 168 18.52 15.09 1.81
N TRP A 169 17.60 15.84 2.42
CA TRP A 169 16.57 16.62 1.74
C TRP A 169 17.12 17.64 0.73
N ASP A 170 18.30 18.21 0.97
CA ASP A 170 19.00 19.17 0.09
C ASP A 170 19.57 18.50 -1.17
N LYS A 171 19.84 17.19 -1.13
CA LYS A 171 20.37 16.38 -2.23
C LYS A 171 19.32 15.47 -2.86
N TRP A 172 18.11 15.46 -2.31
CA TRP A 172 17.01 14.62 -2.77
C TRP A 172 16.47 15.14 -4.11
N LYS A 173 16.92 14.51 -5.20
CA LYS A 173 16.42 14.78 -6.56
C LYS A 173 15.04 14.16 -6.75
N ASN A 174 15.01 12.84 -6.96
CA ASN A 174 13.79 12.11 -7.32
C ASN A 174 13.22 11.30 -6.17
N SER A 175 14.06 10.58 -5.41
CA SER A 175 13.59 9.79 -4.27
C SER A 175 14.57 9.78 -3.11
N SER A 176 14.03 9.52 -1.92
CA SER A 176 14.79 9.22 -0.71
C SER A 176 14.10 8.08 0.04
N MET A 177 14.89 7.11 0.47
CA MET A 177 14.42 5.95 1.20
C MET A 177 14.76 6.10 2.68
N LEU A 178 13.74 5.96 3.51
CA LEU A 178 13.85 5.76 4.94
C LEU A 178 14.10 4.28 5.21
N LYS A 179 15.20 4.02 5.92
CA LYS A 179 15.53 2.72 6.46
C LYS A 179 15.36 2.75 7.97
N VAL A 180 14.81 1.67 8.52
CA VAL A 180 14.78 1.40 9.96
C VAL A 180 15.97 0.52 10.31
N ILE A 181 16.62 0.78 11.44
CA ILE A 181 17.76 0.01 11.92
C ILE A 181 17.28 -0.89 13.05
N ILE A 182 17.33 -2.21 12.83
CA ILE A 182 16.93 -3.23 13.81
C ILE A 182 18.10 -4.19 13.98
N GLU A 183 18.60 -4.36 15.20
CA GLU A 183 19.72 -5.28 15.51
C GLU A 183 20.95 -5.03 14.61
N GLY A 184 21.25 -3.75 14.33
CA GLY A 184 22.36 -3.34 13.46
C GLY A 184 22.14 -3.57 11.96
N LYS A 185 20.99 -4.12 11.55
CA LYS A 185 20.61 -4.30 10.14
C LYS A 185 19.74 -3.15 9.66
N GLU A 186 20.05 -2.62 8.49
CA GLU A 186 19.21 -1.64 7.83
C GLU A 186 18.13 -2.34 7.00
N ILE A 187 16.87 -2.01 7.27
CA ILE A 187 15.71 -2.54 6.56
C ILE A 187 14.97 -1.36 5.92
N SER A 188 14.69 -1.46 4.62
CA SER A 188 13.88 -0.47 3.91
C SER A 188 12.47 -0.42 4.50
N LEU A 189 12.00 0.79 4.83
CA LEU A 189 10.67 0.99 5.43
C LEU A 189 9.76 1.78 4.50
N LEU A 190 10.22 2.95 4.05
CA LEU A 190 9.48 3.84 3.15
C LEU A 190 10.43 4.38 2.10
N GLU A 191 9.96 4.54 0.87
CA GLU A 191 10.62 5.40 -0.10
C GLU A 191 9.65 6.50 -0.44
N PHE A 192 10.07 7.76 -0.35
CA PHE A 192 9.31 8.90 -0.85
C PHE A 192 9.86 9.27 -2.23
N GLN A 193 8.98 9.59 -3.17
CA GLN A 193 9.35 9.97 -4.53
C GLN A 193 8.72 11.32 -4.90
N PHE A 194 9.40 12.15 -5.68
CA PHE A 194 8.90 13.39 -6.24
C PHE A 194 9.25 13.38 -7.73
N HIS A 195 8.27 13.05 -8.57
CA HIS A 195 8.45 13.02 -10.03
C HIS A 195 8.24 14.42 -10.63
N THR A 196 9.17 14.85 -11.48
CA THR A 196 9.15 16.17 -12.13
C THR A 196 7.99 16.42 -13.10
N LYS A 197 7.21 15.38 -13.45
CA LYS A 197 6.05 15.51 -14.36
C LYS A 197 4.68 15.41 -13.66
N THR A 198 4.61 14.92 -12.43
CA THR A 198 3.33 14.67 -11.74
C THR A 198 3.36 14.87 -10.22
N GLU A 199 4.50 15.24 -9.60
CA GLU A 199 4.65 15.48 -8.15
C GLU A 199 3.96 14.44 -7.24
N GLN A 200 3.98 13.15 -7.62
CA GLN A 200 3.35 12.07 -6.84
C GLN A 200 4.33 11.43 -5.86
N ILE A 201 3.90 11.26 -4.60
CA ILE A 201 4.65 10.59 -3.53
C ILE A 201 4.27 9.12 -3.47
N TRP A 202 5.16 8.24 -3.91
CA TRP A 202 5.06 6.78 -3.67
C TRP A 202 5.55 6.43 -2.27
N LEU A 203 5.04 5.36 -1.64
CA LEU A 203 5.42 4.91 -0.29
C LEU A 203 5.43 3.38 -0.12
N PHE A 204 6.17 2.94 0.89
CA PHE A 204 6.29 1.60 1.53
C PHE A 204 7.13 0.50 0.85
N ASP A 205 8.07 -0.07 1.62
CA ASP A 205 8.65 -1.41 1.45
C ASP A 205 8.33 -2.18 2.75
N GLY A 206 7.51 -3.23 2.63
CA GLY A 206 6.90 -3.88 3.79
C GLY A 206 7.83 -4.89 4.45
N ALA A 207 8.50 -4.49 5.53
CA ALA A 207 9.12 -5.42 6.46
C ALA A 207 8.07 -6.04 7.39
N THR A 208 7.24 -6.96 6.89
CA THR A 208 6.36 -7.75 7.76
C THR A 208 7.15 -8.91 8.37
N LYS A 209 7.41 -8.88 9.69
CA LYS A 209 7.62 -10.12 10.45
C LYS A 209 6.27 -10.86 10.45
N THR A 210 6.26 -12.04 9.84
CA THR A 210 5.11 -12.95 9.84
C THR A 210 5.15 -13.79 11.12
N SER A 211 4.03 -13.82 11.85
CA SER A 211 3.64 -14.99 12.64
C SER A 211 3.10 -16.08 11.71
#